data_AF-A0A9X3ILK0-F1
#
_entry.id   AF-A0A9X3ILK0-F1
#
_cell.length_a   1.000
_cell.length_b   1.000
_cell.length_c   1.000
_cell.angle_alpha   90.00
_cell.angle_beta   90.00
_cell.angle_gamma   90.00
#
_symmetry.space_group_name_H-M   'P 1'
#
loop_
_entity.id
_entity.type
_entity.pdbx_description
1 polymer ?
#
loop_
_entity_poly.entity_id
_entity_poly.type
_entity_poly.pdbx_seq_one_letter_code
_entity_poly.pdbx_strand_id
1 'polypeptide(L)'
;MTTVAPWQPGDVPAPVGQLPFHELANLFPLIEGDAFDDLMADIAANGLQEPIELLDGAILDGRNRYRAALAVGATVHTRQFRGSDPLAYVMSRNLHRRQLSPSQRAIIAARVATMRQGERTDLTEPSANLRKVSQGEAARAANVSDRSVTTAREVLAHGSAELVRAVEGGRVSVSAAADIASLPIDQQKRLVESVDPRAFAAVARQFRDRKTAEKKAKRAGREAALAVRQRALPEKRFGVIYADPEWQFEVYSRETGMDRAADNHYPTSPTNDIVARPVGDIAAKDSVLFLWATAPMIKAALRVMEHWGFTYKAQFIWLKDRISTGFWNRNKHELLLVGTRGDIPAPAMGEQWPSVIEAPVGEHSAKPEIFAEMIEAYYPNLPKIELNARRARPGWDVWGLEAPEAVA
;
A
#
# COMPACT_ATOMS: atom_id res chain seq x y z
N MET A 1 -52.13 29.93 10.40
CA MET A 1 -51.04 30.92 10.59
C MET A 1 -49.90 30.20 11.27
N THR A 2 -48.99 29.62 10.50
CA THR A 2 -47.80 28.94 11.02
C THR A 2 -46.82 30.03 11.41
N THR A 3 -46.60 30.21 12.71
CA THR A 3 -45.61 31.15 13.25
C THR A 3 -44.22 30.68 12.86
N VAL A 4 -43.65 31.25 11.80
CA VAL A 4 -42.24 31.11 11.46
C VAL A 4 -41.44 31.64 12.65
N ALA A 5 -40.54 30.84 13.22
CA ALA A 5 -39.71 31.28 14.32
C ALA A 5 -38.91 32.54 13.89
N PRO A 6 -38.82 33.59 14.73
CA PRO A 6 -38.10 34.80 14.35
C PRO A 6 -36.61 34.49 14.13
N TRP A 7 -36.05 35.04 13.04
CA TRP A 7 -34.63 34.95 12.69
C TRP A 7 -33.73 35.43 13.83
N GLN A 8 -32.56 34.80 14.00
CA GLN A 8 -31.66 35.12 15.09
C GLN A 8 -30.75 36.33 14.76
N PRO A 9 -30.24 37.05 15.79
CA PRO A 9 -29.24 38.09 15.57
C PRO A 9 -28.01 37.55 14.82
N GLY A 10 -27.80 38.02 13.59
CA GLY A 10 -26.73 37.57 12.69
C GLY A 10 -27.21 36.83 11.44
N ASP A 11 -28.50 36.47 11.37
CA ASP A 11 -29.14 35.99 10.15
C ASP A 11 -29.55 37.19 9.28
N VAL A 12 -28.97 37.32 8.10
CA VAL A 12 -29.21 38.46 7.19
C VAL A 12 -29.75 37.98 5.85
N PRO A 13 -30.60 38.77 5.15
CA PRO A 13 -31.01 38.44 3.79
C PRO A 13 -29.80 38.17 2.90
N ALA A 14 -29.91 37.15 2.05
CA ALA A 14 -28.82 36.82 1.12
C ALA A 14 -28.46 38.05 0.25
N PRO A 15 -27.17 38.29 -0.01
CA PRO A 15 -26.74 39.36 -0.90
C PRO A 15 -27.29 39.16 -2.31
N VAL A 16 -27.45 40.27 -3.05
CA VAL A 16 -28.01 40.26 -4.41
C VAL A 16 -27.05 39.54 -5.37
N GLY A 17 -27.48 38.39 -5.90
CA GLY A 17 -26.70 37.57 -6.82
C GLY A 17 -26.66 36.08 -6.43
N GLN A 18 -26.10 35.25 -7.30
CA GLN A 18 -25.95 33.82 -7.03
C GLN A 18 -24.70 33.56 -6.17
N LEU A 19 -24.88 32.88 -5.04
CA LEU A 19 -23.79 32.57 -4.11
C LEU A 19 -22.98 31.34 -4.61
N PRO A 20 -21.64 31.40 -4.62
CA PRO A 20 -20.80 30.27 -5.01
C PRO A 20 -20.84 29.15 -3.95
N PHE A 21 -20.54 27.91 -4.36
CA PHE A 21 -20.43 26.78 -3.42
C PHE A 21 -19.00 26.62 -2.93
N HIS A 22 -18.83 26.48 -1.61
CA HIS A 22 -17.52 26.24 -1.01
C HIS A 22 -17.01 24.84 -1.38
N GLU A 23 -15.69 24.67 -1.54
CA GLU A 23 -15.06 23.40 -1.93
C GLU A 23 -15.39 22.25 -0.96
N LEU A 24 -15.35 22.53 0.35
CA LEU A 24 -15.79 21.58 1.39
C LEU A 24 -17.25 21.15 1.23
N ALA A 25 -18.13 22.05 0.80
CA ALA A 25 -19.51 21.70 0.58
C ALA A 25 -19.62 20.70 -0.58
N ASN A 26 -18.79 20.83 -1.62
CA ASN A 26 -18.75 19.94 -2.80
C ASN A 26 -18.27 18.50 -2.51
N LEU A 27 -17.80 18.22 -1.29
CA LEU A 27 -17.55 16.84 -0.83
C LEU A 27 -18.81 15.97 -0.89
N PHE A 28 -19.99 16.58 -0.72
CA PHE A 28 -21.26 15.88 -0.74
C PHE A 28 -22.00 16.13 -2.07
N PRO A 29 -22.64 15.12 -2.66
CA PRO A 29 -23.42 15.32 -3.88
C PRO A 29 -24.65 16.21 -3.62
N LEU A 30 -25.17 16.83 -4.67
CA LEU A 30 -26.43 17.55 -4.64
C LEU A 30 -27.61 16.56 -4.58
N ILE A 31 -28.74 16.99 -4.02
CA ILE A 31 -29.99 16.22 -4.09
C ILE A 31 -30.65 16.55 -5.45
N GLU A 32 -31.21 15.52 -6.08
CA GLU A 32 -31.84 15.54 -7.40
C GLU A 32 -33.10 14.65 -7.39
N GLY A 33 -34.00 14.83 -8.37
CA GLY A 33 -35.25 14.05 -8.50
C GLY A 33 -36.29 14.37 -7.41
N ASP A 34 -37.15 13.39 -7.12
CA ASP A 34 -38.29 13.52 -6.19
C ASP A 34 -37.91 14.14 -4.84
N ALA A 35 -36.74 13.78 -4.29
CA ALA A 35 -36.27 14.33 -3.02
C ALA A 35 -35.94 15.83 -3.07
N PHE A 36 -35.57 16.35 -4.25
CA PHE A 36 -35.40 17.79 -4.45
C PHE A 36 -36.76 18.47 -4.67
N ASP A 37 -37.69 17.81 -5.37
CA ASP A 37 -39.04 18.30 -5.60
C ASP A 37 -39.84 18.42 -4.29
N ASP A 38 -39.74 17.43 -3.40
CA ASP A 38 -40.31 17.46 -2.05
C ASP A 38 -39.75 18.63 -1.23
N LEU A 39 -38.44 18.89 -1.33
CA LEU A 39 -37.79 20.01 -0.64
C LEU A 39 -38.27 21.37 -1.19
N MET A 40 -38.50 21.47 -2.50
CA MET A 40 -39.08 22.67 -3.10
C MET A 40 -40.51 22.90 -2.62
N ALA A 41 -41.34 21.84 -2.58
CA ALA A 41 -42.72 21.93 -2.10
C ALA A 41 -42.79 22.36 -0.63
N ASP A 42 -41.93 21.80 0.23
CA ASP A 42 -41.84 22.18 1.64
C ASP A 42 -41.43 23.65 1.81
N ILE A 43 -40.41 24.12 1.09
CA ILE A 43 -39.96 25.51 1.18
C ILE A 43 -41.00 26.48 0.59
N ALA A 44 -41.75 26.08 -0.44
CA ALA A 44 -42.85 26.90 -0.96
C ALA A 44 -43.99 27.07 0.06
N ALA A 45 -44.32 26.00 0.79
CA ALA A 45 -45.39 26.01 1.79
C ALA A 45 -45.00 26.72 3.10
N ASN A 46 -43.77 26.48 3.56
CA ASN A 46 -43.33 26.84 4.90
C ASN A 46 -42.27 27.95 4.92
N GLY A 47 -41.70 28.31 3.77
CA GLY A 47 -40.53 29.18 3.69
C GLY A 47 -39.26 28.49 4.18
N LEU A 48 -38.12 29.15 4.02
CA LEU A 48 -36.84 28.67 4.53
C LEU A 48 -36.82 28.78 6.07
N GLN A 49 -36.56 27.67 6.76
CA GLN A 49 -36.57 27.63 8.24
C GLN A 49 -35.16 27.68 8.87
N GLU A 50 -34.13 27.20 8.16
CA GLU A 50 -32.73 27.28 8.59
C GLU A 50 -31.95 28.18 7.62
N PRO A 51 -31.11 29.12 8.10
CA PRO A 51 -30.31 29.97 7.22
C PRO A 51 -29.25 29.15 6.45
N ILE A 52 -28.76 29.75 5.37
CA ILE A 52 -27.64 29.23 4.58
C ILE A 52 -26.33 29.67 5.22
N GLU A 53 -25.48 28.73 5.58
CA GLU A 53 -24.22 29.01 6.28
C GLU A 53 -23.14 29.29 5.25
N LEU A 54 -22.47 30.44 5.38
CA LEU A 54 -21.43 30.93 4.49
C LEU A 54 -20.06 30.87 5.18
N LEU A 55 -19.03 30.61 4.40
CA LEU A 55 -17.63 30.79 4.77
C LEU A 55 -16.94 31.51 3.62
N ASP A 56 -16.30 32.64 3.91
CA ASP A 56 -15.60 33.49 2.93
C ASP A 56 -16.48 33.84 1.72
N GLY A 57 -17.77 34.11 1.97
CA GLY A 57 -18.74 34.46 0.92
C GLY A 57 -19.28 33.29 0.09
N ALA A 58 -18.81 32.06 0.32
CA ALA A 58 -19.29 30.85 -0.35
C ALA A 58 -20.14 29.96 0.57
N ILE A 59 -21.09 29.22 0.02
CA ILE A 59 -22.00 28.35 0.77
C ILE A 59 -21.23 27.16 1.35
N LEU A 60 -21.11 27.13 2.68
CA LEU A 60 -20.51 26.05 3.46
C LEU A 60 -21.55 24.94 3.78
N ASP A 61 -22.78 25.30 4.17
CA ASP A 61 -23.89 24.37 4.40
C ASP A 61 -25.23 24.94 3.86
N GLY A 62 -26.10 24.06 3.37
CA GLY A 62 -27.42 24.45 2.87
C GLY A 62 -27.56 24.59 1.34
N ARG A 63 -26.61 24.11 0.53
CA ARG A 63 -26.65 24.20 -0.95
C ARG A 63 -27.99 23.76 -1.58
N ASN A 64 -28.58 22.66 -1.10
CA ASN A 64 -29.88 22.20 -1.61
C ASN A 64 -31.04 23.10 -1.20
N ARG A 65 -31.03 23.61 0.04
CA ARG A 65 -32.03 24.60 0.52
C ARG A 65 -31.94 25.90 -0.27
N TYR A 66 -30.71 26.37 -0.53
CA TYR A 66 -30.47 27.55 -1.35
C TYR A 66 -31.01 27.38 -2.77
N ARG A 67 -30.67 26.26 -3.43
CA ARG A 67 -31.19 25.93 -4.77
C ARG A 67 -32.72 25.86 -4.80
N ALA A 68 -33.34 25.19 -3.83
CA ALA A 68 -34.79 25.05 -3.75
C ALA A 68 -35.48 26.39 -3.46
N ALA A 69 -34.95 27.20 -2.53
CA ALA A 69 -35.48 28.52 -2.22
C ALA A 69 -35.44 29.48 -3.44
N LEU A 70 -34.34 29.45 -4.21
CA LEU A 70 -34.26 30.23 -5.45
C LEU A 70 -35.29 29.76 -6.49
N ALA A 71 -35.48 28.45 -6.63
CA ALA A 71 -36.42 27.89 -7.61
C ALA A 71 -37.88 28.28 -7.33
N VAL A 72 -38.25 28.42 -6.06
CA VAL A 72 -39.62 28.79 -5.63
C VAL A 72 -39.79 30.27 -5.28
N GLY A 73 -38.75 31.09 -5.46
CA GLY A 73 -38.79 32.52 -5.16
C GLY A 73 -38.89 32.86 -3.66
N ALA A 74 -38.49 31.96 -2.77
CA ALA A 74 -38.52 32.19 -1.33
C ALA A 74 -37.35 33.08 -0.87
N THR A 75 -37.60 33.91 0.15
CA THR A 75 -36.56 34.75 0.76
C THR A 75 -35.48 33.90 1.43
N VAL A 76 -34.24 34.07 0.98
CA VAL A 76 -33.07 33.38 1.54
C VAL A 76 -32.45 34.23 2.65
N HIS A 77 -32.22 33.61 3.81
CA HIS A 77 -31.43 34.18 4.88
C HIS A 77 -30.09 33.43 4.98
N THR A 78 -29.04 34.16 5.30
CA THR A 78 -27.66 33.68 5.37
C THR A 78 -27.05 33.97 6.73
N ARG A 79 -26.09 33.14 7.13
CA ARG A 79 -25.31 33.28 8.36
C ARG A 79 -23.84 33.05 8.05
N GLN A 80 -22.95 33.85 8.63
CA GLN A 80 -21.51 33.59 8.54
C GLN A 80 -21.10 32.53 9.55
N PHE A 81 -20.43 31.48 9.08
CA PHE A 81 -19.86 30.44 9.91
C PHE A 81 -18.72 31.02 10.77
N ARG A 82 -18.81 30.83 12.10
CA ARG A 82 -17.83 31.33 13.08
C ARG A 82 -17.03 30.24 13.79
N GLY A 83 -17.19 28.98 13.38
CA GLY A 83 -16.45 27.88 13.99
C GLY A 83 -14.99 27.83 13.54
N SER A 84 -14.14 27.17 14.32
CA SER A 84 -12.71 27.03 14.04
C SER A 84 -12.36 25.90 13.07
N ASP A 85 -13.27 24.96 12.83
CA ASP A 85 -13.07 23.82 11.93
C ASP A 85 -14.24 23.66 10.93
N PRO A 86 -14.15 24.30 9.75
CA PRO A 86 -15.17 24.20 8.72
C PRO A 86 -15.37 22.77 8.20
N LEU A 87 -14.32 21.95 8.12
CA LEU A 87 -14.41 20.58 7.60
C LEU A 87 -15.17 19.70 8.59
N ALA A 88 -14.81 19.72 9.87
CA ALA A 88 -15.52 18.97 10.91
C ALA A 88 -16.99 19.40 10.99
N TYR A 89 -17.28 20.69 10.79
CA TYR A 89 -18.64 21.20 10.73
C TYR A 89 -19.42 20.62 9.55
N VAL A 90 -18.91 20.73 8.33
CA VAL A 90 -19.57 20.21 7.12
C VAL A 90 -19.78 18.70 7.22
N MET A 91 -18.75 17.97 7.68
CA MET A 91 -18.81 16.53 7.93
C MET A 91 -19.91 16.19 8.93
N SER A 92 -19.91 16.81 10.12
CA SER A 92 -20.91 16.55 11.17
C SER A 92 -22.35 16.79 10.70
N ARG A 93 -22.58 17.93 10.03
CA ARG A 93 -23.90 18.35 9.53
C ARG A 93 -24.43 17.44 8.43
N ASN A 94 -23.56 16.94 7.55
CA ASN A 94 -23.97 16.21 6.36
C ASN A 94 -23.88 14.68 6.51
N LEU A 95 -23.03 14.15 7.39
CA LEU A 95 -22.92 12.70 7.64
C LEU A 95 -24.12 12.12 8.38
N HIS A 96 -24.70 12.85 9.34
CA HIS A 96 -25.82 12.36 10.16
C HIS A 96 -27.19 12.63 9.52
N ARG A 97 -27.34 13.74 8.79
CA ARG A 97 -28.63 14.15 8.19
C ARG A 97 -28.92 13.45 6.85
N ARG A 98 -27.89 12.90 6.19
CA ARG A 98 -28.02 12.15 4.94
C ARG A 98 -27.70 10.69 5.27
N GLN A 99 -28.63 9.78 5.03
CA GLN A 99 -28.44 8.34 5.23
C GLN A 99 -27.40 7.78 4.24
N LEU A 100 -26.13 8.17 4.38
CA LEU A 100 -25.03 7.75 3.50
C LEU A 100 -24.54 6.38 3.93
N SER A 101 -24.47 5.46 2.97
CA SER A 101 -23.86 4.15 3.15
C SER A 101 -22.38 4.28 3.53
N PRO A 102 -21.80 3.28 4.23
CA PRO A 102 -20.36 3.25 4.51
C PRO A 102 -19.48 3.42 3.26
N SER A 103 -19.94 2.96 2.09
CA SER A 103 -19.21 3.11 0.82
C SER A 103 -19.15 4.56 0.34
N GLN A 104 -20.26 5.30 0.45
CA GLN A 104 -20.30 6.72 0.10
C GLN A 104 -19.43 7.54 1.04
N ARG A 105 -19.48 7.24 2.36
CA ARG A 105 -18.62 7.89 3.35
C ARG A 105 -17.13 7.62 3.09
N ALA A 106 -16.77 6.43 2.61
CA ALA A 106 -15.40 6.10 2.25
C ALA A 106 -14.88 6.92 1.07
N ILE A 107 -15.69 7.16 0.04
CA ILE A 107 -15.33 8.04 -1.09
C ILE A 107 -15.12 9.49 -0.62
N ILE A 108 -16.00 9.99 0.25
CA ILE A 108 -15.87 11.33 0.83
C ILE A 108 -14.58 11.44 1.64
N ALA A 109 -14.30 10.47 2.50
CA ALA A 109 -13.06 10.40 3.26
C ALA A 109 -11.81 10.36 2.37
N ALA A 110 -11.85 9.59 1.27
CA ALA A 110 -10.75 9.54 0.31
C ALA A 110 -10.52 10.90 -0.36
N ARG A 111 -11.60 11.59 -0.79
CA ARG A 111 -11.51 12.94 -1.34
C ARG A 111 -10.88 13.90 -0.34
N VAL A 112 -11.35 13.92 0.92
CA VAL A 112 -10.79 14.73 2.00
C VAL A 112 -9.30 14.46 2.21
N ALA A 113 -8.89 13.19 2.24
CA ALA A 113 -7.48 12.81 2.42
C ALA A 113 -6.59 13.18 1.21
N THR A 114 -7.19 13.38 0.03
CA THR A 114 -6.48 13.76 -1.21
C THR A 114 -6.63 15.24 -1.59
N MET A 115 -7.43 16.01 -0.84
CA MET A 115 -7.58 17.45 -1.06
C MET A 115 -6.22 18.13 -0.89
N ARG A 116 -5.72 18.73 -1.98
CA ARG A 116 -4.54 19.59 -1.97
C ARG A 116 -5.01 21.01 -1.68
N GLN A 117 -4.23 21.75 -0.88
CA GLN A 117 -4.37 23.20 -0.76
C GLN A 117 -4.24 23.79 -2.18
N GLY A 118 -5.22 24.55 -2.64
CA GLY A 118 -5.16 25.18 -3.96
C GLY A 118 -4.04 26.20 -4.00
N GLU A 119 -2.89 25.87 -4.62
CA GLU A 119 -2.06 26.90 -5.25
C GLU A 119 -2.75 27.30 -6.55
N ARG A 120 -3.76 28.16 -6.44
CA ARG A 120 -4.26 28.98 -7.54
C ARG A 120 -3.64 30.37 -7.37
N THR A 121 -2.61 30.65 -8.16
CA THR A 121 -1.82 31.89 -8.14
C THR A 121 -2.54 33.10 -8.71
N ASP A 122 -3.83 32.98 -9.07
CA ASP A 122 -4.63 33.97 -9.78
C ASP A 122 -5.70 34.68 -8.92
N LEU A 123 -5.86 34.30 -7.65
CA LEU A 123 -6.81 34.95 -6.73
C LEU A 123 -6.06 35.77 -5.67
N THR A 124 -6.39 37.07 -5.58
CA THR A 124 -5.81 38.05 -4.65
C THR A 124 -6.25 37.88 -3.20
N GLU A 125 -7.05 36.85 -2.88
CA GLU A 125 -7.38 36.47 -1.50
C GLU A 125 -7.08 34.98 -1.25
N PRO A 126 -6.40 34.64 -0.14
CA PRO A 126 -6.00 33.27 0.15
C PRO A 126 -7.23 32.40 0.36
N SER A 127 -7.43 31.41 -0.51
CA SER A 127 -8.38 30.32 -0.27
C SER A 127 -8.10 29.71 1.11
N ALA A 128 -9.13 29.58 1.94
CA ALA A 128 -9.11 29.16 3.33
C ALA A 128 -7.97 28.17 3.67
N ASN A 129 -7.29 28.42 4.80
CA ASN A 129 -6.26 27.55 5.40
C ASN A 129 -6.81 26.14 5.73
N LEU A 130 -7.05 25.32 4.71
CA LEU A 130 -7.51 23.96 4.86
C LEU A 130 -6.35 23.10 5.36
N ARG A 131 -6.46 22.64 6.61
CA ARG A 131 -5.52 21.71 7.23
C ARG A 131 -5.39 20.45 6.37
N LYS A 132 -4.16 20.00 6.12
CA LYS A 132 -3.90 18.69 5.50
C LYS A 132 -4.43 17.59 6.42
N VAL A 133 -5.36 16.79 5.90
CA VAL A 133 -5.99 15.69 6.65
C VAL A 133 -5.32 14.38 6.27
N SER A 134 -4.80 13.66 7.25
CA SER A 134 -4.26 12.30 7.03
C SER A 134 -5.39 11.32 6.70
N GLN A 135 -5.05 10.19 6.06
CA GLN A 135 -6.03 9.14 5.76
C GLN A 135 -6.78 8.65 7.00
N GLY A 136 -6.07 8.46 8.12
CA GLY A 136 -6.67 8.01 9.38
C GLY A 136 -7.60 9.05 10.01
N GLU A 137 -7.27 10.34 9.90
CA GLU A 137 -8.16 11.42 10.36
C GLU A 137 -9.44 11.49 9.51
N ALA A 138 -9.31 11.39 8.19
CA ALA A 138 -10.46 11.37 7.27
C ALA A 138 -11.35 10.13 7.49
N ALA A 139 -10.75 8.96 7.74
CA ALA A 139 -11.46 7.72 8.05
C ALA A 139 -12.30 7.84 9.32
N ARG A 140 -11.70 8.37 10.40
CA ARG A 140 -12.40 8.63 11.67
C ARG A 140 -13.53 9.64 11.51
N ALA A 141 -13.27 10.75 10.82
CA ALA A 141 -14.27 11.79 10.59
C ALA A 141 -15.48 11.27 9.80
N ALA A 142 -15.27 10.35 8.86
CA ALA A 142 -16.33 9.73 8.07
C ALA A 142 -16.90 8.44 8.70
N ASN A 143 -16.44 8.03 9.88
CA ASN A 143 -16.81 6.79 10.55
C ASN A 143 -16.71 5.56 9.61
N VAL A 144 -15.53 5.36 9.04
CA VAL A 144 -15.15 4.21 8.19
C VAL A 144 -13.73 3.73 8.54
N SER A 145 -13.35 2.55 8.05
CA SER A 145 -12.00 2.04 8.25
C SER A 145 -10.97 2.69 7.31
N ASP A 146 -9.70 2.78 7.73
CA ASP A 146 -8.57 3.21 6.89
C ASP A 146 -8.48 2.38 5.59
N ARG A 147 -8.84 1.10 5.66
CA ARG A 147 -8.92 0.20 4.50
C ARG A 147 -9.99 0.66 3.50
N SER A 148 -11.16 1.06 3.97
CA SER A 148 -12.23 1.59 3.12
C SER A 148 -11.80 2.87 2.42
N VAL A 149 -11.06 3.76 3.11
CA VAL A 149 -10.49 4.98 2.51
C VAL A 149 -9.42 4.63 1.46
N THR A 150 -8.57 3.65 1.74
CA THR A 150 -7.55 3.18 0.77
C THR A 150 -8.21 2.62 -0.49
N THR A 151 -9.23 1.77 -0.31
CA THR A 151 -10.02 1.18 -1.41
C THR A 151 -10.73 2.28 -2.21
N ALA A 152 -11.37 3.23 -1.53
CA ALA A 152 -12.00 4.39 -2.17
C ALA A 152 -11.02 5.23 -3.00
N ARG A 153 -9.79 5.41 -2.52
CA ARG A 153 -8.75 6.13 -3.25
C ARG A 153 -8.34 5.41 -4.53
N GLU A 154 -8.27 4.08 -4.53
CA GLU A 154 -8.02 3.30 -5.75
C GLU A 154 -9.14 3.48 -6.77
N VAL A 155 -10.40 3.47 -6.30
CA VAL A 155 -11.56 3.76 -7.15
C VAL A 155 -11.49 5.17 -7.74
N LEU A 156 -11.08 6.18 -6.96
CA LEU A 156 -10.92 7.56 -7.47
C LEU A 156 -9.75 7.69 -8.46
N ALA A 157 -8.68 6.89 -8.29
CA ALA A 157 -7.49 6.97 -9.13
C ALA A 157 -7.64 6.22 -10.47
N HIS A 158 -8.37 5.11 -10.48
CA HIS A 158 -8.43 4.18 -11.63
C HIS A 158 -9.85 3.92 -12.14
N GLY A 159 -10.87 4.36 -11.41
CA GLY A 159 -12.27 4.23 -11.80
C GLY A 159 -12.68 5.22 -12.88
N SER A 160 -13.57 4.80 -13.78
CA SER A 160 -14.25 5.71 -14.70
C SER A 160 -15.16 6.68 -13.94
N ALA A 161 -15.47 7.82 -14.55
CA ALA A 161 -16.34 8.83 -13.92
C ALA A 161 -17.73 8.24 -13.60
N GLU A 162 -18.23 7.35 -14.45
CA GLU A 162 -19.48 6.61 -14.30
C GLU A 162 -19.44 5.69 -13.08
N LEU A 163 -18.31 4.98 -12.89
CA LEU A 163 -18.12 4.07 -11.76
C LEU A 163 -18.05 4.83 -10.43
N VAL A 164 -17.33 5.95 -10.40
CA VAL A 164 -17.27 6.82 -9.21
C VAL A 164 -18.67 7.37 -8.88
N ARG A 165 -19.40 7.88 -9.89
CA ARG A 165 -20.79 8.34 -9.70
C ARG A 165 -21.71 7.23 -9.22
N ALA A 166 -21.52 5.99 -9.66
CA ALA A 166 -22.30 4.86 -9.20
C ALA A 166 -22.07 4.54 -7.71
N VAL A 167 -20.85 4.72 -7.20
CA VAL A 167 -20.56 4.59 -5.77
C VAL A 167 -21.16 5.76 -4.97
N GLU A 168 -21.01 6.98 -5.47
CA GLU A 168 -21.56 8.19 -4.83
C GLU A 168 -23.08 8.18 -4.77
N GLY A 169 -23.74 7.64 -5.79
CA GLY A 169 -25.19 7.42 -5.79
C GLY A 169 -25.65 6.20 -5.00
N GLY A 170 -24.75 5.46 -4.35
CA GLY A 170 -25.09 4.27 -3.56
C GLY A 170 -25.53 3.05 -4.38
N ARG A 171 -25.41 3.09 -5.71
CA ARG A 171 -25.73 1.98 -6.62
C ARG A 171 -24.69 0.86 -6.56
N VAL A 172 -23.43 1.22 -6.27
CA VAL A 172 -22.30 0.28 -6.22
C VAL A 172 -21.54 0.47 -4.92
N SER A 173 -21.14 -0.63 -4.28
CA SER A 173 -20.28 -0.56 -3.10
C SER A 173 -18.84 -0.21 -3.48
N VAL A 174 -18.12 0.47 -2.59
CA VAL A 174 -16.73 0.86 -2.85
C VAL A 174 -15.81 -0.35 -3.12
N SER A 175 -16.09 -1.48 -2.47
CA SER A 175 -15.35 -2.73 -2.67
C SER A 175 -15.60 -3.32 -4.06
N ALA A 176 -16.85 -3.37 -4.50
CA ALA A 176 -17.18 -3.88 -5.83
C ALA A 176 -16.61 -2.97 -6.93
N ALA A 177 -16.65 -1.65 -6.72
CA ALA A 177 -16.01 -0.70 -7.64
C ALA A 177 -14.49 -0.90 -7.73
N ALA A 178 -13.80 -1.20 -6.62
CA ALA A 178 -12.36 -1.43 -6.64
C ALA A 178 -11.95 -2.67 -7.45
N ASP A 179 -12.74 -3.75 -7.40
CA ASP A 179 -12.49 -4.92 -8.24
C ASP A 179 -12.55 -4.56 -9.74
N ILE A 180 -13.54 -3.75 -10.11
CA ILE A 180 -13.79 -3.30 -11.50
C ILE A 180 -12.79 -2.23 -11.94
N ALA A 181 -12.30 -1.38 -11.05
CA ALA A 181 -11.34 -0.31 -11.35
C ALA A 181 -10.00 -0.82 -11.93
N SER A 182 -9.73 -2.13 -11.81
CA SER A 182 -8.56 -2.77 -12.44
C SER A 182 -8.74 -3.12 -13.93
N LEU A 183 -9.95 -2.96 -14.48
CA LEU A 183 -10.25 -3.19 -15.89
C LEU A 183 -10.00 -1.93 -16.73
N PRO A 184 -9.87 -2.05 -18.07
CA PRO A 184 -9.86 -0.89 -18.96
C PRO A 184 -11.10 -0.01 -18.80
N ILE A 185 -10.93 1.32 -18.89
CA ILE A 185 -12.00 2.31 -18.64
C ILE A 185 -13.26 2.03 -19.45
N ASP A 186 -13.15 1.62 -20.72
CA ASP A 186 -14.30 1.32 -21.57
C ASP A 186 -15.08 0.08 -21.13
N GLN A 187 -14.42 -0.86 -20.45
CA GLN A 187 -15.11 -2.01 -19.84
C GLN A 187 -15.80 -1.59 -18.55
N GLN A 188 -15.17 -0.75 -17.73
CA GLN A 188 -15.79 -0.22 -16.52
C GLN A 188 -17.09 0.53 -16.84
N LYS A 189 -17.06 1.42 -17.84
CA LYS A 189 -18.24 2.17 -18.32
C LYS A 189 -19.37 1.25 -18.74
N ARG A 190 -19.08 0.31 -19.64
CA ARG A 190 -20.05 -0.69 -20.11
C ARG A 190 -20.66 -1.48 -18.97
N LEU A 191 -19.86 -1.88 -17.98
CA LEU A 191 -20.37 -2.63 -16.83
C LEU A 191 -21.30 -1.79 -15.95
N VAL A 192 -20.98 -0.51 -15.72
CA VAL A 192 -21.84 0.38 -14.92
C VAL A 192 -23.16 0.70 -15.63
N GLU A 193 -23.15 0.77 -16.96
CA GLU A 193 -24.34 1.08 -17.76
C GLU A 193 -25.25 -0.14 -17.99
N SER A 194 -24.66 -1.33 -18.18
CA SER A 194 -25.41 -2.53 -18.57
C SER A 194 -25.78 -3.46 -17.43
N VAL A 195 -25.09 -3.40 -16.28
CA VAL A 195 -25.32 -4.32 -15.17
C VAL A 195 -26.29 -3.71 -14.17
N ASP A 196 -27.33 -4.47 -13.82
CA ASP A 196 -28.25 -4.10 -12.76
C ASP A 196 -27.51 -3.85 -11.43
N PRO A 197 -27.80 -2.75 -10.70
CA PRO A 197 -27.13 -2.43 -9.45
C PRO A 197 -27.12 -3.57 -8.42
N ARG A 198 -28.18 -4.40 -8.36
CA ARG A 198 -28.26 -5.56 -7.43
C ARG A 198 -27.37 -6.71 -7.89
N ALA A 199 -27.15 -6.85 -9.20
CA ALA A 199 -26.25 -7.85 -9.78
C ALA A 199 -24.78 -7.42 -9.82
N PHE A 200 -24.50 -6.12 -9.69
CA PHE A 200 -23.15 -5.56 -9.84
C PHE A 200 -22.13 -6.20 -8.89
N ALA A 201 -22.52 -6.46 -7.63
CA ALA A 201 -21.64 -7.11 -6.66
C ALA A 201 -21.26 -8.55 -7.06
N ALA A 202 -22.18 -9.29 -7.69
CA ALA A 202 -21.92 -10.64 -8.17
C ALA A 202 -20.96 -10.62 -9.37
N VAL A 203 -21.15 -9.68 -10.30
CA VAL A 203 -20.25 -9.49 -11.45
C VAL A 203 -18.84 -9.09 -10.98
N ALA A 204 -18.74 -8.11 -10.08
CA ALA A 204 -17.45 -7.70 -9.49
C ALA A 204 -16.72 -8.88 -8.81
N ARG A 205 -17.46 -9.73 -8.09
CA ARG A 205 -16.92 -10.94 -7.48
C ARG A 205 -16.35 -11.92 -8.50
N GLN A 206 -17.00 -12.15 -9.65
CA GLN A 206 -16.49 -13.03 -10.70
C GLN A 206 -15.12 -12.57 -11.22
N PHE A 207 -14.93 -11.25 -11.40
CA PHE A 207 -13.63 -10.70 -11.79
C PHE A 207 -12.56 -10.91 -10.73
N ARG A 208 -12.90 -10.70 -9.45
CA ARG A 208 -12.00 -10.94 -8.32
C ARG A 208 -11.58 -12.40 -8.23
N ASP A 209 -12.55 -13.31 -8.36
CA ASP A 209 -12.33 -14.76 -8.29
C ASP A 209 -11.46 -15.23 -9.46
N ARG A 210 -11.72 -14.75 -10.69
CA ARG A 210 -10.88 -15.02 -11.86
C ARG A 210 -9.44 -14.54 -11.68
N LYS A 211 -9.24 -13.29 -11.23
CA LYS A 211 -7.92 -12.72 -10.96
C LYS A 211 -7.16 -13.52 -9.89
N THR A 212 -7.88 -14.02 -8.90
CA THR A 212 -7.31 -14.85 -7.82
C THR A 212 -6.91 -16.22 -8.34
N ALA A 213 -7.76 -16.85 -9.18
CA ALA A 213 -7.46 -18.11 -9.84
C ALA A 213 -6.25 -18.01 -10.79
N GLU A 214 -6.15 -16.95 -11.59
CA GLU A 214 -5.01 -16.67 -12.45
C GLU A 214 -3.71 -16.54 -11.65
N LYS A 215 -3.73 -15.78 -10.53
CA LYS A 215 -2.58 -15.67 -9.62
C LYS A 215 -2.18 -17.03 -9.04
N LYS A 216 -3.16 -17.83 -8.61
CA LYS A 216 -2.93 -19.18 -8.06
C LYS A 216 -2.33 -20.12 -9.10
N ALA A 217 -2.85 -20.10 -10.34
CA ALA A 217 -2.33 -20.90 -11.44
C ALA A 217 -0.90 -20.49 -11.82
N LYS A 218 -0.60 -19.19 -11.86
CA LYS A 218 0.76 -18.68 -12.08
C LYS A 218 1.71 -19.10 -10.96
N ARG A 219 1.26 -19.08 -9.70
CA ARG A 219 2.03 -19.57 -8.55
C ARG A 219 2.30 -21.08 -8.68
N ALA A 220 1.29 -21.88 -8.98
CA ALA A 220 1.41 -23.33 -9.15
C ALA A 220 2.33 -23.70 -10.32
N GLY A 221 2.24 -23.00 -11.46
CA GLY A 221 3.13 -23.21 -12.60
C GLY A 221 4.58 -22.87 -12.29
N ARG A 222 4.82 -21.80 -11.51
CA ARG A 222 6.16 -21.45 -11.00
C ARG A 222 6.67 -22.49 -10.01
N GLU A 223 5.83 -22.92 -9.06
CA GLU A 223 6.15 -23.97 -8.09
C GLU A 223 6.54 -25.28 -8.79
N ALA A 224 5.77 -25.71 -9.79
CA ALA A 224 6.08 -26.89 -10.59
C ALA A 224 7.40 -26.73 -11.36
N ALA A 225 7.61 -25.59 -12.02
CA ALA A 225 8.88 -25.31 -12.70
C ALA A 225 10.09 -25.30 -11.75
N LEU A 226 9.89 -24.89 -10.50
CA LEU A 226 10.94 -24.87 -9.48
C LEU A 226 11.17 -26.25 -8.86
N ALA A 227 10.13 -27.06 -8.69
CA ALA A 227 10.26 -28.46 -8.28
C ALA A 227 11.12 -29.26 -9.28
N VAL A 228 10.95 -29.03 -10.59
CA VAL A 228 11.80 -29.63 -11.64
C VAL A 228 13.27 -29.22 -11.52
N ARG A 229 13.56 -28.05 -10.94
CA ARG A 229 14.92 -27.51 -10.78
C ARG A 229 15.54 -27.81 -9.40
N GLN A 230 14.87 -28.61 -8.56
CA GLN A 230 15.48 -29.11 -7.33
C GLN A 230 16.64 -30.05 -7.68
N ARG A 231 17.86 -29.54 -7.55
CA ARG A 231 19.09 -30.28 -7.79
C ARG A 231 19.58 -30.86 -6.46
N ALA A 232 20.01 -32.11 -6.48
CA ALA A 232 20.81 -32.65 -5.38
C ALA A 232 22.06 -31.77 -5.18
N LEU A 233 22.54 -31.68 -3.94
CA LEU A 233 23.84 -31.07 -3.69
C LEU A 233 24.94 -31.92 -4.36
N PRO A 234 26.03 -31.31 -4.84
CA PRO A 234 27.15 -32.04 -5.44
C PRO A 234 27.87 -32.91 -4.40
N GLU A 235 28.60 -33.93 -4.85
CA GLU A 235 29.40 -34.80 -3.97
C GLU A 235 30.74 -34.17 -3.54
N LYS A 236 31.21 -33.16 -4.29
CA LYS A 236 32.46 -32.44 -4.05
C LYS A 236 32.43 -31.72 -2.70
N ARG A 237 33.57 -31.72 -2.00
CA ARG A 237 33.76 -31.02 -0.72
C ARG A 237 34.34 -29.63 -0.95
N PHE A 238 33.83 -28.62 -0.24
CA PHE A 238 34.21 -27.22 -0.39
C PHE A 238 34.87 -26.67 0.87
N GLY A 239 35.96 -25.93 0.67
CA GLY A 239 36.61 -25.15 1.73
C GLY A 239 35.90 -23.82 1.98
N VAL A 240 35.16 -23.31 1.00
CA VAL A 240 34.38 -22.08 1.09
C VAL A 240 32.95 -22.35 0.63
N ILE A 241 31.98 -22.05 1.48
CA ILE A 241 30.56 -22.07 1.14
C ILE A 241 30.02 -20.64 1.28
N TYR A 242 29.41 -20.13 0.22
CA TYR A 242 28.73 -18.83 0.22
C TYR A 242 27.24 -19.06 -0.03
N ALA A 243 26.36 -18.62 0.87
CA ALA A 243 24.95 -18.98 0.81
C ALA A 243 24.02 -17.77 1.01
N ASP A 244 23.00 -17.67 0.15
CA ASP A 244 21.88 -16.71 0.27
C ASP A 244 20.54 -17.46 0.31
N PRO A 245 20.18 -18.11 1.45
CA PRO A 245 18.98 -18.93 1.50
C PRO A 245 17.71 -18.12 1.22
N GLU A 246 16.72 -18.77 0.61
CA GLU A 246 15.42 -18.18 0.30
C GLU A 246 14.52 -18.13 1.54
N TRP A 247 14.90 -17.33 2.52
CA TRP A 247 14.24 -17.19 3.81
C TRP A 247 12.74 -16.89 3.69
N GLN A 248 11.89 -17.78 4.21
CA GLN A 248 10.49 -17.44 4.43
C GLN A 248 10.35 -16.55 5.67
N PHE A 249 9.71 -15.39 5.49
CA PHE A 249 9.47 -14.43 6.56
C PHE A 249 7.97 -14.28 6.82
N GLU A 250 7.56 -14.38 8.09
CA GLU A 250 6.16 -14.18 8.48
C GLU A 250 5.80 -12.68 8.51
N VAL A 251 4.86 -12.28 7.65
CA VAL A 251 4.32 -10.93 7.64
C VAL A 251 3.26 -10.76 8.75
N TYR A 252 3.27 -9.61 9.45
CA TYR A 252 2.32 -9.29 10.53
C TYR A 252 0.84 -9.40 10.15
N SER A 253 0.51 -9.24 8.86
CA SER A 253 -0.84 -9.37 8.32
C SER A 253 -0.81 -10.21 7.06
N ARG A 254 -1.54 -11.32 7.04
CA ARG A 254 -1.72 -12.13 5.83
C ARG A 254 -2.63 -11.44 4.80
N GLU A 255 -3.48 -10.48 5.20
CA GLU A 255 -4.37 -9.79 4.26
C GLU A 255 -3.76 -8.55 3.60
N THR A 256 -2.82 -7.86 4.26
CA THR A 256 -2.25 -6.58 3.79
C THR A 256 -0.72 -6.58 3.73
N GLY A 257 -0.07 -7.53 4.41
CA GLY A 257 1.39 -7.68 4.40
C GLY A 257 1.90 -8.57 3.28
N MET A 258 1.03 -9.40 2.68
CA MET A 258 1.44 -10.34 1.63
C MET A 258 1.96 -9.64 0.38
N ASP A 259 1.53 -8.42 0.05
CA ASP A 259 2.07 -7.65 -1.09
C ASP A 259 3.58 -7.37 -0.97
N ARG A 260 4.12 -7.38 0.26
CA ARG A 260 5.55 -7.14 0.56
C ARG A 260 6.31 -8.43 0.88
N ALA A 261 5.68 -9.59 0.77
CA ALA A 261 6.32 -10.87 1.05
C ALA A 261 7.30 -11.26 -0.07
N ALA A 262 8.44 -11.83 0.29
CA ALA A 262 9.43 -12.33 -0.66
C ALA A 262 8.83 -13.40 -1.61
N ASP A 263 7.84 -14.16 -1.13
CA ASP A 263 7.06 -15.16 -1.86
C ASP A 263 6.41 -14.65 -3.16
N ASN A 264 6.22 -13.32 -3.28
CA ASN A 264 5.69 -12.73 -4.51
C ASN A 264 6.74 -12.69 -5.65
N HIS A 265 8.02 -12.74 -5.30
CA HIS A 265 9.14 -12.64 -6.23
C HIS A 265 9.70 -14.02 -6.58
N TYR A 266 9.97 -14.85 -5.57
CA TYR A 266 10.49 -16.21 -5.69
C TYR A 266 9.96 -17.07 -4.54
N PRO A 267 9.81 -18.41 -4.70
CA PRO A 267 9.43 -19.28 -3.59
C PRO A 267 10.46 -19.26 -2.48
N THR A 268 9.94 -19.24 -1.26
CA THR A 268 10.74 -19.23 -0.03
C THR A 268 10.55 -20.55 0.71
N SER A 269 11.50 -20.84 1.59
CA SER A 269 11.51 -22.06 2.40
C SER A 269 11.39 -21.70 3.88
N PRO A 270 10.54 -22.42 4.64
CA PRO A 270 10.55 -22.39 6.10
C PRO A 270 11.98 -22.61 6.64
N THR A 271 12.29 -21.99 7.78
CA THR A 271 13.63 -22.14 8.39
C THR A 271 13.99 -23.60 8.66
N ASN A 272 13.03 -24.44 9.07
CA ASN A 272 13.29 -25.86 9.32
C ASN A 272 13.71 -26.62 8.05
N ASP A 273 13.19 -26.25 6.88
CA ASP A 273 13.54 -26.90 5.61
C ASP A 273 14.94 -26.48 5.17
N ILE A 274 15.33 -25.23 5.43
CA ILE A 274 16.70 -24.73 5.19
C ILE A 274 17.68 -25.45 6.13
N VAL A 275 17.34 -25.58 7.42
CA VAL A 275 18.12 -26.31 8.42
C VAL A 275 18.35 -27.77 7.99
N ALA A 276 17.35 -28.42 7.42
CA ALA A 276 17.41 -29.83 7.01
C ALA A 276 18.28 -30.09 5.76
N ARG A 277 18.78 -29.05 5.07
CA ARG A 277 19.64 -29.24 3.90
C ARG A 277 20.96 -29.89 4.32
N PRO A 278 21.46 -30.89 3.56
CA PRO A 278 22.70 -31.58 3.87
C PRO A 278 23.95 -30.75 3.48
N VAL A 279 23.97 -29.45 3.78
CA VAL A 279 25.13 -28.58 3.48
C VAL A 279 26.38 -29.04 4.25
N GLY A 280 26.19 -29.64 5.42
CA GLY A 280 27.27 -30.28 6.16
C GLY A 280 27.97 -31.42 5.40
N ASP A 281 27.27 -32.06 4.46
CA ASP A 281 27.76 -33.17 3.62
C ASP A 281 28.56 -32.68 2.41
N ILE A 282 28.60 -31.38 2.14
CA ILE A 282 29.46 -30.80 1.11
C ILE A 282 30.55 -29.89 1.69
N ALA A 283 30.50 -29.62 2.99
CA ALA A 283 31.55 -28.88 3.67
C ALA A 283 32.78 -29.78 3.90
N ALA A 284 33.97 -29.28 3.57
CA ALA A 284 35.23 -29.92 3.92
C ALA A 284 35.44 -29.89 5.45
N LYS A 285 36.38 -30.71 5.94
CA LYS A 285 36.72 -30.79 7.37
C LYS A 285 37.08 -29.40 7.93
N ASP A 286 37.95 -28.69 7.21
CA ASP A 286 38.37 -27.33 7.54
C ASP A 286 37.78 -26.39 6.48
N SER A 287 36.75 -25.63 6.87
CA SER A 287 35.99 -24.81 5.92
C SER A 287 35.33 -23.60 6.57
N VAL A 288 34.97 -22.63 5.73
CA VAL A 288 34.28 -21.40 6.11
C VAL A 288 32.94 -21.28 5.39
N LEU A 289 31.94 -20.80 6.13
CA LEU A 289 30.60 -20.47 5.65
C LEU A 289 30.39 -18.96 5.72
N PHE A 290 30.05 -18.36 4.59
CA PHE A 290 29.54 -17.00 4.47
C PHE A 290 28.03 -17.08 4.21
N LEU A 291 27.21 -16.70 5.20
CA LEU A 291 25.76 -16.89 5.18
C LEU A 291 25.03 -15.55 5.25
N TRP A 292 24.30 -15.19 4.18
CA TRP A 292 23.46 -14.00 4.18
C TRP A 292 22.25 -14.16 5.11
N ALA A 293 21.98 -13.12 5.88
CA ALA A 293 20.79 -12.97 6.68
C ALA A 293 20.28 -11.53 6.63
N THR A 294 18.96 -11.36 6.58
CA THR A 294 18.37 -10.07 6.91
C THR A 294 18.33 -9.91 8.43
N ALA A 295 18.34 -8.66 8.92
CA ALA A 295 18.28 -8.37 10.35
C ALA A 295 17.25 -9.18 11.16
N PRO A 296 15.98 -9.36 10.72
CA PRO A 296 15.03 -10.18 11.47
C PRO A 296 15.32 -11.69 11.44
N MET A 297 16.11 -12.17 10.48
CA MET A 297 16.41 -13.60 10.32
C MET A 297 17.65 -14.05 11.10
N ILE A 298 18.30 -13.17 11.88
CA ILE A 298 19.57 -13.47 12.55
C ILE A 298 19.51 -14.74 13.43
N LYS A 299 18.44 -14.92 14.20
CA LYS A 299 18.26 -16.12 15.04
C LYS A 299 18.13 -17.40 14.22
N ALA A 300 17.41 -17.33 13.10
CA ALA A 300 17.26 -18.46 12.18
C ALA A 300 18.58 -18.79 11.47
N ALA A 301 19.32 -17.77 11.03
CA ALA A 301 20.60 -17.95 10.36
C ALA A 301 21.66 -18.58 11.29
N LEU A 302 21.73 -18.18 12.55
CA LEU A 302 22.61 -18.81 13.54
C LEU A 302 22.25 -20.28 13.77
N ARG A 303 20.94 -20.61 13.84
CA ARG A 303 20.47 -21.99 13.94
C ARG A 303 20.85 -22.82 12.71
N VAL A 304 20.70 -22.26 11.51
CA VAL A 304 21.12 -22.90 10.25
C VAL A 304 22.61 -23.19 10.26
N MET A 305 23.43 -22.20 10.63
CA MET A 305 24.89 -22.34 10.72
C MET A 305 25.29 -23.48 11.67
N GLU A 306 24.68 -23.54 12.85
CA GLU A 306 24.93 -24.61 13.83
C GLU A 306 24.57 -25.99 13.28
N HIS A 307 23.39 -26.16 12.68
CA HIS A 307 22.95 -27.46 12.14
C HIS A 307 23.74 -27.89 10.92
N TRP A 308 24.20 -26.93 10.12
CA TRP A 308 25.14 -27.19 9.04
C TRP A 308 26.57 -27.43 9.56
N GLY A 309 26.79 -27.49 10.87
CA GLY A 309 28.07 -27.83 11.50
C GLY A 309 29.12 -26.73 11.40
N PHE A 310 28.71 -25.46 11.44
CA PHE A 310 29.59 -24.30 11.49
C PHE A 310 29.37 -23.54 12.81
N THR A 311 30.46 -22.98 13.35
CA THR A 311 30.43 -22.13 14.54
C THR A 311 30.54 -20.68 14.10
N TYR A 312 29.59 -19.84 14.52
CA TYR A 312 29.62 -18.40 14.24
C TYR A 312 30.88 -17.73 14.83
N LYS A 313 31.52 -16.85 14.05
CA LYS A 313 32.74 -16.13 14.45
C LYS A 313 32.63 -14.61 14.32
N ALA A 314 32.14 -14.14 13.18
CA ALA A 314 32.10 -12.72 12.85
C ALA A 314 30.99 -12.42 11.82
N GLN A 315 30.81 -11.15 11.46
CA GLN A 315 29.90 -10.76 10.39
C GLN A 315 30.41 -9.53 9.65
N PHE A 316 30.01 -9.43 8.37
CA PHE A 316 30.07 -8.20 7.59
C PHE A 316 28.69 -7.57 7.51
N ILE A 317 28.66 -6.25 7.31
CA ILE A 317 27.46 -5.45 7.11
C ILE A 317 27.52 -4.88 5.70
N TRP A 318 26.52 -5.22 4.89
CA TRP A 318 26.27 -4.48 3.65
C TRP A 318 25.49 -3.22 3.98
N LEU A 319 26.14 -2.05 3.90
CA LEU A 319 25.47 -0.76 4.01
C LEU A 319 24.88 -0.37 2.65
N LYS A 320 23.56 -0.26 2.60
CA LYS A 320 22.81 0.05 1.39
C LYS A 320 22.77 1.55 1.13
N ASP A 321 22.76 1.93 -0.14
CA ASP A 321 22.59 3.32 -0.58
C ASP A 321 21.21 3.92 -0.23
N ARG A 322 20.20 3.07 -0.05
CA ARG A 322 18.81 3.47 0.24
C ARG A 322 18.17 2.70 1.38
N ILE A 323 17.21 3.34 2.04
CA ILE A 323 16.42 2.75 3.13
C ILE A 323 15.37 1.77 2.57
N SER A 324 15.27 0.59 3.20
CA SER A 324 14.35 -0.50 2.86
C SER A 324 13.24 -0.66 3.91
N THR A 325 12.56 -1.81 3.92
CA THR A 325 11.48 -2.17 4.84
C THR A 325 11.98 -2.37 6.27
N GLY A 326 11.06 -2.46 7.22
CA GLY A 326 11.36 -2.77 8.62
C GLY A 326 10.26 -2.26 9.56
N PHE A 327 9.94 -3.06 10.59
CA PHE A 327 8.84 -2.77 11.51
C PHE A 327 9.26 -1.87 12.68
N TRP A 328 10.39 -2.18 13.31
CA TRP A 328 10.89 -1.46 14.49
C TRP A 328 11.85 -0.33 14.10
N ASN A 329 12.67 -0.57 13.08
CA ASN A 329 13.59 0.37 12.48
C ASN A 329 13.57 0.14 10.97
N ARG A 330 13.79 1.19 10.18
CA ARG A 330 13.86 1.06 8.73
C ARG A 330 15.23 0.53 8.34
N ASN A 331 15.29 -0.65 7.73
CA ASN A 331 16.56 -1.32 7.46
C ASN A 331 17.31 -0.59 6.35
N LYS A 332 18.58 -0.26 6.60
CA LYS A 332 19.53 0.26 5.59
C LYS A 332 20.72 -0.68 5.41
N HIS A 333 20.62 -1.91 5.91
CA HIS A 333 21.70 -2.89 5.82
C HIS A 333 21.19 -4.33 5.72
N GLU A 334 22.08 -5.23 5.30
CA GLU A 334 21.98 -6.69 5.43
C GLU A 334 23.25 -7.26 6.06
N LEU A 335 23.16 -8.48 6.58
CA LEU A 335 24.24 -9.14 7.32
C LEU A 335 24.80 -10.29 6.47
N LEU A 336 26.12 -10.40 6.41
CA LEU A 336 26.82 -11.59 5.93
C LEU A 336 27.55 -12.21 7.11
N LEU A 337 27.00 -13.29 7.66
CA LEU A 337 27.58 -13.99 8.80
C LEU A 337 28.75 -14.87 8.36
N VAL A 338 29.78 -14.97 9.20
CA VAL A 338 30.96 -15.81 8.98
C VAL A 338 30.96 -16.91 10.03
N GLY A 339 30.86 -18.15 9.58
CA GLY A 339 30.96 -19.35 10.39
C GLY A 339 32.15 -20.20 9.97
N THR A 340 32.79 -20.89 10.91
CA THR A 340 33.92 -21.77 10.62
C THR A 340 33.67 -23.20 11.11
N ARG A 341 34.30 -24.16 10.43
CA ARG A 341 34.36 -25.57 10.78
C ARG A 341 35.81 -26.02 10.73
N GLY A 342 36.22 -26.84 11.69
CA GLY A 342 37.59 -27.32 11.79
C GLY A 342 38.59 -26.18 12.04
N ASP A 343 39.78 -26.32 11.45
CA ASP A 343 40.91 -25.40 11.62
C ASP A 343 41.22 -24.65 10.32
N ILE A 344 40.21 -23.93 9.80
CA ILE A 344 40.38 -23.04 8.64
C ILE A 344 41.11 -21.75 9.05
N PRO A 345 42.15 -21.30 8.33
CA PRO A 345 42.84 -20.07 8.66
C PRO A 345 41.92 -18.86 8.44
N ALA A 346 41.96 -17.93 9.39
CA ALA A 346 41.42 -16.58 9.18
C ALA A 346 42.31 -15.81 8.18
N PRO A 347 41.79 -14.77 7.50
CA PRO A 347 42.60 -13.90 6.66
C PRO A 347 43.78 -13.30 7.44
N ALA A 348 44.93 -13.16 6.78
CA ALA A 348 46.14 -12.67 7.40
C ALA A 348 45.95 -11.26 7.99
N MET A 349 46.68 -10.98 9.08
CA MET A 349 46.66 -9.66 9.71
C MET A 349 47.07 -8.59 8.71
N GLY A 350 46.22 -7.57 8.54
CA GLY A 350 46.43 -6.47 7.59
C GLY A 350 45.81 -6.68 6.21
N GLU A 351 45.38 -7.91 5.89
CA GLU A 351 44.62 -8.20 4.66
C GLU A 351 43.10 -8.18 4.90
N GLN A 352 42.67 -8.06 6.16
CA GLN A 352 41.26 -8.06 6.53
C GLN A 352 40.55 -6.80 6.02
N TRP A 353 39.45 -7.02 5.33
CA TRP A 353 38.53 -5.98 4.87
C TRP A 353 37.74 -5.39 6.04
N PRO A 354 37.30 -4.12 5.92
CA PRO A 354 36.39 -3.51 6.88
C PRO A 354 35.10 -4.33 7.04
N SER A 355 34.62 -4.43 8.28
CA SER A 355 33.38 -5.16 8.58
C SER A 355 32.12 -4.49 8.04
N VAL A 356 32.22 -3.24 7.56
CA VAL A 356 31.14 -2.52 6.88
C VAL A 356 31.57 -2.23 5.45
N ILE A 357 30.78 -2.68 4.48
CA ILE A 357 31.02 -2.49 3.06
C ILE A 357 29.82 -1.74 2.46
N GLU A 358 30.10 -0.59 1.87
CA GLU A 358 29.09 0.21 1.16
C GLU A 358 28.98 -0.28 -0.28
N ALA A 359 27.75 -0.60 -0.70
CA ALA A 359 27.49 -0.97 -2.08
C ALA A 359 26.04 -0.61 -2.49
N PRO A 360 25.80 -0.20 -3.75
CA PRO A 360 24.48 0.18 -4.22
C PRO A 360 23.52 -1.02 -4.25
N VAL A 361 22.24 -0.77 -4.01
CA VAL A 361 21.21 -1.82 -4.16
C VAL A 361 20.92 -2.04 -5.63
N GLY A 362 21.13 -3.26 -6.11
CA GLY A 362 20.81 -3.69 -7.48
C GLY A 362 19.38 -4.21 -7.64
N GLU A 363 19.21 -5.24 -8.46
CA GLU A 363 17.95 -5.96 -8.61
C GLU A 363 17.43 -6.55 -7.29
N HIS A 364 16.14 -6.86 -7.23
CA HIS A 364 15.52 -7.35 -6.00
C HIS A 364 16.26 -8.58 -5.44
N SER A 365 16.64 -8.50 -4.16
CA SER A 365 17.41 -9.51 -3.43
C SER A 365 18.85 -9.75 -3.95
N ALA A 366 19.33 -9.06 -5.01
CA ALA A 366 20.67 -9.23 -5.56
C ALA A 366 21.76 -8.76 -4.59
N LYS A 367 22.67 -9.68 -4.24
CA LYS A 367 23.81 -9.40 -3.37
C LYS A 367 24.95 -8.76 -4.18
N PRO A 368 25.61 -7.70 -3.67
CA PRO A 368 26.69 -7.03 -4.39
C PRO A 368 27.86 -7.96 -4.71
N GLU A 369 28.50 -7.74 -5.87
CA GLU A 369 29.64 -8.55 -6.34
C GLU A 369 30.83 -8.50 -5.39
N ILE A 370 31.07 -7.33 -4.80
CA ILE A 370 32.22 -7.05 -3.95
C ILE A 370 32.36 -8.00 -2.75
N PHE A 371 31.27 -8.62 -2.29
CA PHE A 371 31.33 -9.64 -1.24
C PHE A 371 31.93 -10.96 -1.76
N ALA A 372 31.61 -11.37 -2.99
CA ALA A 372 32.22 -12.55 -3.60
C ALA A 372 33.70 -12.29 -3.90
N GLU A 373 34.04 -11.11 -4.41
CA GLU A 373 35.43 -10.67 -4.64
C GLU A 373 36.25 -10.70 -3.35
N MET A 374 35.69 -10.19 -2.25
CA MET A 374 36.32 -10.26 -0.92
C MET A 374 36.56 -11.71 -0.49
N ILE A 375 35.57 -12.59 -0.63
CA ILE A 375 35.71 -14.01 -0.26
C ILE A 375 36.79 -14.69 -1.12
N GLU A 376 36.86 -14.37 -2.41
CA GLU A 376 37.87 -14.89 -3.32
C GLU A 376 39.28 -14.40 -2.96
N ALA A 377 39.42 -13.13 -2.58
CA ALA A 377 40.68 -12.57 -2.10
C ALA A 377 41.17 -13.25 -0.80
N TYR A 378 40.26 -13.58 0.12
CA TYR A 378 40.62 -14.31 1.34
C TYR A 378 41.02 -15.76 1.10
N TYR A 379 40.38 -16.43 0.13
CA TYR A 379 40.54 -17.87 -0.08
C TYR A 379 40.76 -18.22 -1.56
N PRO A 380 41.81 -17.72 -2.23
CA PRO A 380 41.97 -17.84 -3.68
C PRO A 380 42.02 -19.29 -4.15
N ASN A 381 42.65 -20.17 -3.37
CA ASN A 381 42.96 -21.54 -3.79
C ASN A 381 41.96 -22.61 -3.34
N LEU A 382 41.02 -22.28 -2.44
CA LEU A 382 40.08 -23.27 -1.94
C LEU A 382 38.95 -23.50 -2.94
N PRO A 383 38.45 -24.74 -3.09
CA PRO A 383 37.22 -25.02 -3.81
C PRO A 383 36.05 -24.27 -3.16
N LYS A 384 35.26 -23.58 -3.98
CA LYS A 384 34.17 -22.70 -3.53
C LYS A 384 32.85 -23.10 -4.17
N ILE A 385 31.77 -22.93 -3.42
CA ILE A 385 30.40 -23.07 -3.93
C ILE A 385 29.52 -21.91 -3.49
N GLU A 386 28.72 -21.38 -4.41
CA GLU A 386 27.62 -20.46 -4.11
C GLU A 386 26.29 -21.23 -4.09
N LEU A 387 25.64 -21.27 -2.93
CA LEU A 387 24.30 -21.83 -2.74
C LEU A 387 23.25 -20.74 -2.94
N ASN A 388 22.15 -21.09 -3.61
CA ASN A 388 21.13 -20.18 -4.09
C ASN A 388 21.68 -19.14 -5.09
N ALA A 389 22.69 -19.54 -5.88
CA ALA A 389 23.30 -18.70 -6.90
C ALA A 389 22.29 -18.33 -7.99
N ARG A 390 22.44 -17.12 -8.55
CA ARG A 390 21.70 -16.64 -9.74
C ARG A 390 22.60 -16.39 -10.95
N ARG A 391 23.91 -16.55 -10.78
CA ARG A 391 24.94 -16.32 -11.80
C ARG A 391 26.12 -17.25 -11.55
N ALA A 392 26.86 -17.55 -12.61
CA ALA A 392 28.12 -18.27 -12.53
C ALA A 392 29.25 -17.27 -12.24
N ARG A 393 30.28 -17.73 -11.53
CA ARG A 393 31.54 -17.00 -11.33
C ARG A 393 32.70 -17.94 -11.67
N PRO A 394 33.75 -17.47 -12.36
CA PRO A 394 34.94 -18.28 -12.59
C PRO A 394 35.49 -18.85 -11.28
N GLY A 395 35.78 -20.15 -11.24
CA GLY A 395 36.32 -20.81 -10.04
C GLY A 395 35.32 -21.12 -8.93
N TRP A 396 34.02 -20.85 -9.14
CA TRP A 396 32.94 -21.20 -8.21
C TRP A 396 32.00 -22.25 -8.79
N ASP A 397 31.75 -23.30 -8.03
CA ASP A 397 30.60 -24.17 -8.29
C ASP A 397 29.32 -23.42 -7.89
N VAL A 398 28.21 -23.69 -8.56
CA VAL A 398 26.92 -23.03 -8.29
C VAL A 398 25.83 -24.05 -8.04
N TRP A 399 25.01 -23.77 -7.05
CA TRP A 399 23.83 -24.58 -6.73
C TRP A 399 22.65 -23.68 -6.39
N GLY A 400 21.44 -24.11 -6.75
CA GLY A 400 20.22 -23.37 -6.46
C GLY A 400 19.21 -23.47 -7.60
N LEU A 401 17.97 -23.07 -7.31
CA LEU A 401 16.85 -23.15 -8.25
C LEU A 401 17.04 -22.29 -9.51
N GLU A 402 17.77 -21.19 -9.37
CA GLU A 402 18.09 -20.24 -10.44
C GLU A 402 19.56 -20.30 -10.85
N ALA A 403 20.33 -21.27 -10.33
CA ALA A 403 21.73 -21.41 -10.68
C ALA A 403 21.86 -21.76 -12.17
N PRO A 404 22.76 -21.10 -12.92
CA PRO A 404 23.03 -21.48 -14.30
C PRO A 404 23.55 -22.92 -14.38
N GLU A 405 23.55 -23.49 -15.58
CA GLU A 405 24.31 -24.71 -15.82
C GLU A 405 25.79 -24.42 -15.61
N ALA A 406 26.51 -25.37 -15.02
CA ALA A 406 27.92 -25.21 -14.71
C ALA A 406 28.67 -24.85 -16.01
N VAL A 407 29.43 -23.75 -15.99
CA VAL A 407 30.36 -23.44 -17.08
C VAL A 407 31.50 -24.45 -16.96
N ALA A 408 31.60 -25.34 -17.94
CA ALA A 408 32.62 -26.39 -18.00
C ALA A 408 34.04 -25.82 -18.05
#